data_AF-A6IKH6-F1
#
_entry.id   AF-A6IKH6-F1
#
_cell.length_a   1.000
_cell.length_b   1.000
_cell.length_c   1.000
_cell.angle_alpha   90.00
_cell.angle_beta   90.00
_cell.angle_gamma   90.00
#
_symmetry.space_group_name_H-M   'P 1'
#
loop_
_entity.id
_entity.type
_entity.pdbx_description
1 polymer ?
#
loop_
_entity_poly.entity_id
_entity_poly.type
_entity_poly.pdbx_seq_one_letter_code
_entity_poly.pdbx_strand_id
1 'polypeptide(L)' 'MGKRYFCDYCDRSFQDNLHNRKKHLNGLQHLKAKKVWYDMFRDAAAILLDEQNKRPCRKFLLTGGEAGQRMATGDC' A
#
# COMPACT_ATOMS: atom_id res chain seq x y z
N MET A 1 -36.07 5.30 7.50
CA MET A 1 -34.59 5.33 7.61
C MET A 1 -34.04 4.04 6.99
N GLY A 2 -33.61 4.09 5.72
CA GLY A 2 -33.15 2.89 5.00
C GLY A 2 -31.74 2.47 5.45
N LYS A 3 -31.49 1.17 5.56
CA LYS A 3 -30.15 0.63 5.83
C LYS A 3 -29.26 1.01 4.65
N ARG A 4 -28.08 1.58 4.93
CA ARG A 4 -27.06 1.90 3.92
C ARG A 4 -25.92 0.91 4.09
N TYR A 5 -25.40 0.42 2.97
CA TYR A 5 -24.22 -0.43 2.97
C TYR A 5 -23.00 0.45 2.72
N PHE A 6 -21.95 0.24 3.52
CA PHE A 6 -20.64 0.86 3.36
C PHE A 6 -19.62 -0.19 2.95
N CYS A 7 -18.76 0.13 1.98
CA CYS A 7 -17.65 -0.75 1.59
C CYS A 7 -16.32 -0.13 2.00
N ASP A 8 -15.61 -0.79 2.91
CA ASP A 8 -14.32 -0.33 3.45
C ASP A 8 -13.19 -0.31 2.42
N TYR A 9 -13.29 -1.10 1.35
CA TYR A 9 -12.29 -1.09 0.28
C TYR A 9 -12.47 0.07 -0.70
N CYS A 10 -13.68 0.61 -0.80
CA CYS A 10 -14.04 1.59 -1.82
C CYS A 10 -14.46 2.95 -1.24
N ASP A 11 -14.55 3.07 0.10
CA ASP A 11 -15.02 4.22 0.85
C ASP A 11 -16.34 4.81 0.34
N ARG A 12 -17.25 3.93 -0.10
CA ARG A 12 -18.52 4.30 -0.71
C ARG A 12 -19.69 3.78 0.11
N SER A 13 -20.62 4.67 0.42
CA SER A 13 -21.92 4.33 1.01
C SER A 13 -23.01 4.36 -0.05
N PHE A 14 -23.79 3.29 -0.15
CA PHE A 14 -24.94 3.19 -1.05
C PHE A 14 -26.16 2.61 -0.35
N GLN A 15 -27.32 2.67 -0.99
CA GLN A 15 -28.55 2.07 -0.46
C GLN A 15 -28.40 0.55 -0.38
N ASP A 16 -28.67 -0.04 0.77
CA ASP A 16 -28.48 -1.47 0.98
C ASP A 16 -29.54 -2.29 0.22
N ASN A 17 -29.17 -2.72 -0.98
CA ASN A 17 -29.94 -3.65 -1.78
C ASN A 17 -29.03 -4.83 -2.13
N LEU A 18 -29.51 -6.06 -1.93
CA LEU A 18 -28.75 -7.30 -2.16
C LEU A 18 -28.18 -7.37 -3.58
N HIS A 19 -28.96 -6.92 -4.57
CA HIS A 19 -28.54 -6.87 -5.98
C HIS A 19 -27.38 -5.90 -6.18
N ASN A 20 -27.50 -4.68 -5.63
CA ASN A 20 -26.48 -3.64 -5.73
C ASN A 20 -25.19 -4.06 -5.00
N ARG A 21 -25.31 -4.71 -3.84
CA ARG A 21 -24.17 -5.24 -3.09
C ARG A 21 -23.44 -6.31 -3.90
N LYS A 22 -24.16 -7.27 -4.49
CA LYS A 22 -23.56 -8.33 -5.32
C LYS A 22 -22.90 -7.74 -6.57
N LYS A 23 -23.52 -6.76 -7.22
CA LYS A 23 -22.91 -6.06 -8.36
C LYS A 23 -21.65 -5.29 -7.97
N HIS A 24 -21.67 -4.61 -6.81
CA HIS A 24 -20.52 -3.87 -6.31
C HIS A 24 -19.32 -4.79 -6.06
N LEU A 25 -19.52 -5.91 -5.35
CA LEU A 25 -18.44 -6.86 -5.01
C LEU A 25 -17.80 -7.52 -6.25
N ASN A 26 -18.60 -7.79 -7.29
CA ASN A 26 -18.10 -8.35 -8.55
C ASN A 26 -17.59 -7.26 -9.52
N GLY A 27 -17.68 -5.99 -9.16
CA GLY A 27 -17.23 -4.89 -9.99
C GLY A 27 -15.70 -4.81 -10.04
N LEU A 28 -15.16 -4.46 -11.20
CA LEU A 28 -13.71 -4.28 -11.40
C LEU A 28 -13.10 -3.28 -10.42
N GLN A 29 -13.83 -2.22 -10.08
CA GLN A 29 -13.36 -1.19 -9.13
C GLN A 29 -13.15 -1.77 -7.73
N HIS A 30 -14.08 -2.60 -7.24
CA HIS A 30 -13.93 -3.27 -5.96
C HIS A 30 -12.78 -4.26 -5.99
N LEU A 31 -12.66 -5.08 -7.04
CA LEU A 31 -11.57 -6.04 -7.18
C LEU A 31 -10.20 -5.35 -7.22
N LYS A 32 -10.07 -4.23 -7.95
CA LYS A 32 -8.84 -3.44 -8.00
C LYS A 32 -8.52 -2.81 -6.64
N ALA A 33 -9.50 -2.20 -5.99
CA ALA A 33 -9.31 -1.58 -4.69
C ALA A 33 -8.96 -2.61 -3.62
N LYS A 34 -9.62 -3.77 -3.64
CA LYS A 34 -9.29 -4.93 -2.81
C LYS A 34 -7.85 -5.38 -3.05
N LYS A 35 -7.43 -5.53 -4.31
CA LYS A 35 -6.05 -5.92 -4.65
C LYS A 35 -5.03 -4.90 -4.11
N VAL A 36 -5.23 -3.61 -4.38
CA VAL A 36 -4.35 -2.53 -3.88
C VAL A 36 -4.28 -2.56 -2.37
N TRP A 37 -5.42 -2.71 -1.69
CA TRP A 37 -5.45 -2.84 -0.23
C TRP A 37 -4.57 -4.00 0.24
N TYR A 38 -4.74 -5.21 -0.31
CA TYR A 38 -3.88 -6.34 0.03
C TYR A 38 -2.40 -6.13 -0.33
N ASP A 39 -2.10 -5.44 -1.42
CA ASP A 39 -0.73 -5.15 -1.82
C ASP A 39 -0.08 -4.15 -0.84
N MET A 40 -0.81 -3.14 -0.36
CA MET A 40 -0.34 -2.21 0.70
C MET A 40 -0.01 -2.93 2.01
N PHE A 41 -0.79 -3.94 2.40
CA PHE A 41 -0.54 -4.71 3.62
C PHE A 41 0.51 -5.83 3.43
N ARG A 42 0.69 -6.34 2.21
CA ARG A 42 1.74 -7.34 1.91
C ARG A 42 3.13 -6.73 1.73
N ASP A 43 3.24 -5.41 1.50
CA ASP A 43 4.53 -4.76 1.25
C ASP A 43 5.16 -4.07 2.47
N ALA A 44 4.48 -3.86 3.61
CA ALA A 44 5.15 -3.23 4.76
C ALA A 44 6.34 -4.07 5.29
N ALA A 45 6.20 -5.39 5.34
CA ALA A 45 7.27 -6.30 5.77
C ALA A 45 8.36 -6.48 4.70
N ALA A 46 8.00 -6.45 3.41
CA ALA A 46 8.94 -6.55 2.30
C ALA A 46 9.73 -5.25 2.10
N ILE A 47 9.10 -4.08 2.22
CA ILE A 47 9.74 -2.76 2.24
C ILE A 47 10.72 -2.68 3.42
N LEU A 48 10.32 -3.12 4.63
CA LEU A 48 11.22 -3.11 5.78
C LEU A 48 12.40 -4.07 5.60
N LEU A 49 12.18 -5.22 4.96
CA LEU A 49 13.25 -6.17 4.64
C LEU A 49 14.19 -5.63 3.53
N ASP A 50 13.68 -4.88 2.55
CA ASP A 50 14.49 -4.21 1.51
C ASP A 50 15.29 -3.03 2.10
N GLU A 51 14.66 -2.21 2.94
CA GLU A 51 15.34 -1.16 3.73
C GLU A 51 16.42 -1.74 4.64
N GLN A 52 16.17 -2.89 5.28
CA GLN A 52 17.13 -3.54 6.17
C GLN A 52 18.25 -4.28 5.41
N ASN A 53 18.00 -4.74 4.18
CA ASN A 53 19.00 -5.38 3.32
C ASN A 53 19.76 -4.41 2.40
N LYS A 54 19.45 -3.11 2.40
CA LYS A 54 20.28 -2.11 1.74
C LYS A 54 21.68 -2.14 2.37
N ARG A 55 22.63 -2.72 1.64
CA ARG A 55 24.04 -2.82 2.04
C ARG A 55 24.56 -1.41 2.30
N PRO A 56 25.14 -1.12 3.48
CA PRO A 56 25.72 0.19 3.74
C PRO A 56 26.77 0.50 2.65
N CYS A 57 26.61 1.65 2.02
CA CYS A 57 27.48 2.13 0.96
C CYS A 57 28.96 2.02 1.40
N ARG A 58 29.81 1.33 0.63
CA ARG A 58 31.25 1.18 0.96
C ARG A 58 31.97 2.52 1.11
N LYS A 59 31.53 3.56 0.40
CA LYS A 59 32.08 4.92 0.55
C LYS A 59 31.70 5.55 1.90
N PHE A 60 30.53 5.22 2.43
CA PHE A 60 30.08 5.64 3.76
C PHE A 60 30.88 4.98 4.90
N LEU A 61 31.42 3.77 4.68
CA LEU A 61 32.28 3.08 5.64
C LEU A 61 33.75 3.57 5.60
N LEU A 62 34.20 4.11 4.47
CA LEU A 62 35.58 4.60 4.26
C LEU A 62 35.78 6.07 4.64
N THR A 63 34.71 6.87 4.56
CA THR A 63 34.76 8.30 4.84
C THR A 63 33.90 8.53 6.08
N GLY A 64 34.55 8.58 7.24
CA GLY A 64 33.92 8.72 8.56
C GLY A 64 32.75 9.68 8.52
N GLY A 65 31.57 9.15 8.85
CA GLY A 65 30.31 9.84 8.64
C GLY A 65 30.18 11.05 9.53
N GLU A 66 29.80 12.18 8.93
CA GLU A 66 28.97 13.20 9.55
C GLU A 66 28.04 13.78 8.48
N ALA A 67 26.80 14.08 8.91
CA ALA A 67 25.71 14.72 8.17
C ALA A 67 24.82 13.84 7.27
N GLY A 68 23.73 13.36 7.88
CA GLY A 68 22.38 13.77 7.45
C GLY A 68 21.84 13.23 6.13
N GLN A 69 21.16 12.09 6.22
CA GLN A 69 19.89 11.77 5.54
C GLN A 69 19.57 12.56 4.26
N ARG A 70 20.02 12.06 3.11
CA ARG A 70 19.23 11.97 1.88
C ARG A 70 20.02 11.24 0.81
N MET A 71 19.31 10.74 -0.18
CA MET A 71 19.78 10.02 -1.37
C MET A 71 19.80 8.49 -1.21
N ALA A 72 18.65 7.94 -0.84
CA ALA A 72 18.24 6.64 -1.37
C ALA A 72 17.56 6.90 -2.71
N THR A 73 18.29 6.73 -3.81
CA THR A 73 17.86 6.25 -5.13
C THR A 73 18.76 6.80 -6.22
N GLY A 74 19.24 5.90 -7.08
CA GLY A 74 19.55 6.22 -8.47
C GLY A 74 21.02 6.18 -8.81
N ASP A 75 21.35 5.20 -9.63
CA ASP A 75 22.57 5.08 -10.44
C ASP A 75 23.90 4.91 -9.69
N CYS A 76 24.36 3.67 -9.67
CA CYS A 76 25.76 3.41 -10.01
C CYS A 76 25.80 2.89 -11.44
#